data_AF-A0A7C7Q0P1-F1
#
_entry.id   AF-A0A7C7Q0P1-F1
#
_cell.length_a   1.000
_cell.length_b   1.000
_cell.length_c   1.000
_cell.angle_alpha   90.00
_cell.angle_beta   90.00
_cell.angle_gamma   90.00
#
_symmetry.space_group_name_H-M   'P 1'
#
loop_
_entity.id
_entity.type
_entity.pdbx_description
1 polymer ?
#
loop_
_entity_poly.entity_id
_entity_poly.type
_entity_poly.pdbx_seq_one_letter_code
_entity_poly.pdbx_strand_id
1 'polypeptide(L)'
;MQATKKYTIKEKIKFYWQLIKPFKHLTMIVPFILGTSIALWELGYLKKQLFFLSFLILFFGVASVYIQNEIADYETDKHNISETTGGTKLLVSGKVSILEATILMIIFGAIALILGLFLVIKYHYPIWFYIFPILTVDSGI
;
A
#
# COMPACT_ATOMS: atom_id res chain seq x y z
N MET A 1 -27.58 14.87 -14.76
CA MET A 1 -26.47 15.36 -13.91
C MET A 1 -26.80 15.00 -12.46
N GLN A 2 -26.16 13.98 -11.90
CA GLN A 2 -26.26 13.73 -10.45
C GLN A 2 -25.49 14.85 -9.74
N ALA A 3 -26.13 15.52 -8.77
CA ALA A 3 -25.49 16.56 -7.97
C ALA A 3 -24.26 15.97 -7.28
N THR A 4 -23.09 16.55 -7.53
CA THR A 4 -21.85 16.19 -6.83
C THR A 4 -22.02 16.56 -5.36
N LYS A 5 -22.37 15.57 -4.54
CA LYS A 5 -22.45 15.73 -3.08
C LYS A 5 -21.08 16.22 -2.59
N LYS A 6 -21.01 17.47 -2.11
CA LYS A 6 -19.79 18.01 -1.52
C LYS A 6 -19.58 17.38 -0.15
N TYR A 7 -18.53 16.58 -0.03
CA TYR A 7 -18.11 16.00 1.25
C TYR A 7 -17.24 16.98 2.02
N THR A 8 -17.38 16.98 3.34
CA THR A 8 -16.52 17.72 4.26
C THR A 8 -15.10 17.14 4.28
N ILE A 9 -14.13 17.91 4.75
CA ILE A 9 -12.73 17.48 4.89
C ILE A 9 -12.62 16.20 5.75
N LYS A 10 -13.37 16.14 6.86
CA LYS A 10 -13.39 14.97 7.75
C LYS A 10 -13.89 13.72 7.04
N GLU A 11 -14.92 13.84 6.21
CA GLU A 11 -15.44 12.72 5.42
C GLU A 11 -14.43 12.29 4.36
N LYS A 12 -13.77 13.22 3.66
CA LYS A 12 -12.70 12.88 2.71
C LYS A 12 -11.55 12.12 3.38
N ILE A 13 -11.08 12.58 4.53
CA ILE A 13 -10.04 11.89 5.30
C ILE A 13 -10.49 10.46 5.66
N LYS A 14 -11.75 10.31 6.11
CA LYS A 14 -12.32 8.99 6.42
C LYS A 14 -12.35 8.09 5.17
N PHE A 15 -12.70 8.64 4.00
CA PHE A 15 -12.70 7.86 2.75
C PHE A 15 -11.29 7.46 2.35
N TYR A 16 -10.30 8.34 2.45
CA TYR A 16 -8.90 7.98 2.16
C TYR A 16 -8.38 6.92 3.15
N TRP A 17 -8.75 7.03 4.42
CA TRP A 17 -8.45 6.00 5.43
C TRP A 17 -9.07 4.65 5.11
N GLN A 18 -10.31 4.63 4.61
CA GLN A 18 -10.96 3.40 4.17
C GLN A 18 -10.33 2.85 2.89
N LEU A 19 -9.93 3.72 1.97
CA LEU A 19 -9.33 3.37 0.67
C LEU A 19 -8.00 2.61 0.85
N ILE A 20 -7.17 3.03 1.81
CA ILE A 20 -5.91 2.32 2.11
C ILE A 20 -6.12 1.00 2.84
N LYS A 21 -7.31 0.70 3.38
CA LYS A 21 -7.62 -0.57 4.06
C LYS A 21 -6.58 -0.92 5.16
N PRO A 22 -6.46 -0.12 6.23
CA PRO A 22 -5.40 -0.28 7.24
C PRO A 22 -5.45 -1.63 7.94
N PHE A 23 -6.64 -2.22 8.13
CA PHE A 23 -6.75 -3.58 8.67
C PHE A 23 -6.07 -4.62 7.78
N LYS A 24 -6.13 -4.45 6.45
CA LYS A 24 -5.45 -5.36 5.52
C LYS A 24 -3.93 -5.18 5.52
N HIS A 25 -3.39 -4.09 6.08
CA HIS A 25 -1.94 -3.96 6.24
C HIS A 25 -1.37 -5.00 7.20
N LEU A 26 -2.19 -5.58 8.09
CA LEU A 26 -1.74 -6.63 9.02
C LEU A 26 -1.11 -7.83 8.30
N THR A 27 -1.55 -8.15 7.07
CA THR A 27 -0.97 -9.25 6.27
C THR A 27 0.51 -9.03 5.94
N MET A 28 0.95 -7.76 5.89
CA MET A 28 2.34 -7.38 5.63
C MET A 28 3.07 -6.96 6.91
N ILE A 29 2.37 -6.41 7.90
CA ILE A 29 2.95 -6.01 9.18
C ILE A 29 3.42 -7.24 9.98
N VAL A 30 2.64 -8.33 9.99
CA VAL A 30 3.02 -9.56 10.70
C VAL A 30 4.35 -10.14 10.20
N PRO A 31 4.55 -10.42 8.90
CA PRO A 31 5.84 -10.92 8.42
C PRO A 31 6.97 -9.89 8.61
N PHE A 32 6.67 -8.58 8.54
CA PHE A 32 7.67 -7.54 8.82
C PHE A 32 8.17 -7.56 10.28
N ILE A 33 7.25 -7.70 11.25
CA ILE A 33 7.61 -7.82 12.67
C ILE A 33 8.38 -9.12 12.92
N LEU A 34 7.97 -10.22 12.28
CA LEU A 34 8.69 -11.49 12.39
C LEU A 34 10.13 -11.38 11.86
N GLY A 35 10.32 -10.82 10.65
CA GLY A 35 11.64 -10.58 10.08
C GLY A 35 12.49 -9.63 10.94
N THR A 36 11.87 -8.59 11.51
CA THR A 36 12.54 -7.69 12.46
C THR A 36 12.99 -8.42 13.72
N SER A 37 12.16 -9.33 14.23
CA SER A 37 12.44 -10.10 15.45
C SER A 37 13.59 -11.09 15.23
N ILE A 38 13.63 -11.74 14.07
CA ILE A 38 14.74 -12.62 13.67
C ILE A 38 16.04 -11.79 13.55
N ALA A 39 15.99 -10.64 12.89
CA ALA A 39 17.16 -9.77 12.77
C ALA A 39 17.66 -9.26 14.13
N LEU A 40 16.75 -8.95 15.06
CA LEU A 40 17.08 -8.56 16.43
C LEU A 40 17.76 -9.72 17.19
N TRP A 41 17.25 -10.95 17.01
CA TRP A 41 17.84 -12.15 17.60
C TRP A 41 19.26 -12.40 17.10
N GLU A 42 19.49 -12.28 15.79
CA GLU A 42 20.79 -12.53 15.17
C GLU A 42 21.83 -11.44 15.47
N LEU A 43 21.43 -10.17 15.44
CA LEU A 43 22.34 -9.04 15.61
C LEU A 43 22.50 -8.62 17.08
N GLY A 44 21.56 -8.99 17.96
CA GLY A 44 21.51 -8.59 19.36
C GLY A 44 21.08 -7.13 19.59
N TYR A 45 20.76 -6.37 18.54
CA TYR A 45 20.29 -4.98 18.65
C TYR A 45 19.39 -4.57 17.48
N LEU A 46 18.52 -3.58 17.72
CA LEU A 46 17.64 -3.00 16.71
C LEU A 46 18.11 -1.59 16.31
N LYS A 47 18.48 -1.40 15.05
CA LYS A 47 18.70 -0.06 14.49
C LYS A 47 17.35 0.63 14.28
N LYS A 48 16.91 1.44 15.26
CA LYS A 48 15.60 2.11 15.26
C LYS A 48 15.33 2.86 13.95
N GLN A 49 16.32 3.59 13.41
CA GLN A 49 16.17 4.33 12.16
C GLN A 49 15.85 3.41 10.98
N LEU A 50 16.50 2.25 10.91
CA LEU A 50 16.26 1.26 9.85
C LEU A 50 14.87 0.64 10.01
N PHE A 51 14.48 0.30 11.24
CA PHE A 51 13.14 -0.21 11.53
C PHE A 51 12.04 0.75 11.06
N PHE A 52 12.10 2.02 11.47
CA PHE A 52 11.08 3.01 11.09
C PHE A 52 11.08 3.30 9.59
N LEU A 53 12.25 3.39 8.97
CA LEU A 53 12.35 3.61 7.52
C LEU A 53 11.73 2.45 6.74
N SER A 54 12.07 1.21 7.10
CA SER A 54 11.50 0.01 6.46
C SER A 54 10.00 -0.11 6.70
N PHE A 55 9.52 0.23 7.90
CA PHE A 55 8.09 0.25 8.20
C PHE A 55 7.33 1.27 7.35
N LEU A 56 7.89 2.48 7.15
CA LEU A 56 7.28 3.51 6.31
C LEU A 56 7.23 3.08 4.84
N ILE A 57 8.32 2.48 4.32
CA ILE A 57 8.36 1.92 2.96
C ILE A 57 7.23 0.90 2.80
N LEU A 58 7.10 -0.03 3.75
CA LEU A 58 6.03 -1.03 3.75
C LEU A 58 4.65 -0.38 3.79
N PHE A 59 4.42 0.55 4.71
CA PHE A 59 3.12 1.20 4.86
C PHE A 59 2.69 1.91 3.57
N PHE A 60 3.54 2.75 2.98
CA PHE A 60 3.22 3.46 1.75
C PHE A 60 3.12 2.53 0.54
N GLY A 61 3.98 1.51 0.43
CA GLY A 61 3.92 0.53 -0.64
C GLY A 61 2.61 -0.28 -0.61
N VAL A 62 2.23 -0.76 0.57
CA VAL A 62 0.99 -1.51 0.77
C VAL A 62 -0.25 -0.64 0.54
N ALA A 63 -0.23 0.61 1.00
CA ALA A 63 -1.29 1.57 0.70
C ALA A 63 -1.45 1.79 -0.81
N SER A 64 -0.35 1.98 -1.54
CA SER A 64 -0.36 2.11 -3.00
C SER A 64 -0.99 0.88 -3.68
N VAL A 65 -0.58 -0.33 -3.29
CA VAL A 65 -1.11 -1.58 -3.86
C VAL A 65 -2.61 -1.73 -3.58
N TYR A 66 -3.09 -1.41 -2.38
CA TYR A 66 -4.52 -1.51 -2.08
C TYR A 66 -5.38 -0.50 -2.83
N ILE A 67 -4.87 0.71 -3.04
CA ILE A 67 -5.54 1.70 -3.90
C ILE A 67 -5.56 1.21 -5.34
N GLN A 68 -4.44 0.68 -5.85
CA GLN A 68 -4.35 0.11 -7.19
C GLN A 68 -5.37 -1.02 -7.40
N ASN A 69 -5.50 -1.93 -6.43
CA ASN A 69 -6.48 -3.01 -6.48
C ASN A 69 -7.91 -2.47 -6.56
N GLU A 70 -8.27 -1.45 -5.78
CA GLU A 70 -9.61 -0.86 -5.85
C GLU A 70 -9.87 -0.18 -7.23
N ILE A 71 -8.84 0.40 -7.86
CA ILE A 71 -8.95 0.98 -9.21
C ILE A 71 -9.11 -0.12 -10.26
N ALA A 72 -8.29 -1.18 -10.20
CA ALA A 72 -8.33 -2.29 -11.14
C ALA A 72 -9.66 -3.06 -11.04
N ASP A 73 -10.17 -3.23 -9.82
CA ASP A 73 -11.43 -3.93 -9.55
C ASP A 73 -12.67 -3.05 -9.80
N TYR A 74 -12.51 -1.77 -10.18
CA TYR A 74 -13.63 -0.82 -10.33
C TYR A 74 -14.75 -1.32 -11.26
N GLU A 75 -14.41 -1.81 -12.46
CA GLU A 75 -15.42 -2.31 -13.41
C GLU A 75 -16.03 -3.64 -12.94
N THR A 76 -15.25 -4.51 -12.29
CA THR A 76 -15.72 -5.78 -11.73
C THR A 76 -16.68 -5.54 -10.56
N ASP A 77 -16.37 -4.59 -9.68
CA ASP A 77 -17.14 -4.27 -8.47
C ASP A 77 -18.42 -3.49 -8.78
N LYS A 78 -18.49 -2.82 -9.94
CA LYS A 78 -19.70 -2.14 -10.42
C LYS A 78 -20.85 -3.10 -10.68
N HIS A 79 -20.55 -4.33 -11.06
CA HIS A 79 -21.53 -5.39 -11.33
C HIS A 79 -21.74 -6.34 -10.15
N ASN A 80 -20.97 -6.16 -9.06
CA ASN A 80 -20.99 -7.04 -7.91
C ASN A 80 -22.06 -6.58 -6.91
N ILE A 81 -23.12 -7.38 -6.76
CA ILE A 81 -24.30 -7.06 -5.92
C ILE A 81 -23.99 -7.21 -4.42
N SER A 82 -22.98 -8.02 -4.08
CA SER A 82 -22.64 -8.35 -2.70
C SER A 82 -22.01 -7.16 -1.95
N GLU A 83 -22.54 -6.81 -0.77
CA GLU A 83 -21.97 -5.78 0.10
C GLU A 83 -20.69 -6.22 0.82
N THR A 84 -20.44 -7.54 0.87
CA THR A 84 -19.34 -8.17 1.61
C THR A 84 -18.18 -8.59 0.73
N THR A 85 -18.41 -8.78 -0.57
CA THR A 85 -17.38 -9.17 -1.56
C THR A 85 -17.29 -8.09 -2.63
N GLY A 86 -16.10 -7.50 -2.82
CA GLY A 86 -15.85 -6.45 -3.81
C GLY A 86 -15.32 -5.13 -3.23
N GLY A 87 -14.35 -5.22 -2.31
CA GLY A 87 -13.67 -4.03 -1.80
C GLY A 87 -14.53 -3.07 -0.96
N THR A 88 -14.05 -1.84 -0.79
CA THR A 88 -14.74 -0.77 -0.05
C THR A 88 -15.78 -0.03 -0.89
N LYS A 89 -15.80 -0.29 -2.21
CA LYS A 89 -16.69 0.32 -3.22
C LYS A 89 -16.73 1.85 -3.16
N LEU A 90 -15.64 2.48 -2.72
CA LEU A 90 -15.58 3.95 -2.57
C LEU A 90 -15.60 4.65 -3.94
N LEU A 91 -14.95 4.04 -4.92
CA LEU A 91 -14.93 4.48 -6.31
C LEU A 91 -16.30 4.27 -6.97
N VAL A 92 -16.89 3.08 -6.83
CA VAL A 92 -18.22 2.74 -7.37
C VAL A 92 -19.32 3.62 -6.78
N SER A 93 -19.25 3.95 -5.49
CA SER A 93 -20.19 4.86 -4.83
C SER A 93 -19.95 6.35 -5.10
N GLY A 94 -18.93 6.71 -5.90
CA GLY A 94 -18.60 8.09 -6.24
C GLY A 94 -18.14 8.95 -5.06
N LYS A 95 -17.72 8.34 -3.95
CA LYS A 95 -17.20 9.04 -2.76
C LYS A 95 -15.77 9.54 -2.97
N VAL A 96 -15.02 8.80 -3.80
CA VAL A 96 -13.68 9.15 -4.26
C VAL A 96 -13.67 9.00 -5.78
N SER A 97 -13.12 9.96 -6.51
CA SER A 97 -12.97 9.82 -7.97
C SER A 97 -11.80 8.92 -8.34
N ILE A 98 -11.86 8.26 -9.50
CA ILE A 98 -10.76 7.44 -10.03
C ILE A 98 -9.48 8.28 -10.15
N LEU A 99 -9.58 9.53 -10.61
CA LEU A 99 -8.44 10.42 -10.73
C LEU A 99 -7.80 10.72 -9.35
N GLU A 100 -8.60 11.04 -8.34
CA GLU A 100 -8.09 11.26 -6.97
C GLU A 100 -7.40 10.00 -6.42
N ALA A 101 -7.99 8.82 -6.63
CA ALA A 101 -7.39 7.55 -6.19
C ALA A 101 -6.07 7.27 -6.93
N THR A 102 -6.01 7.46 -8.25
CA THR A 102 -4.79 7.28 -9.04
C THR A 102 -3.68 8.22 -8.59
N ILE A 103 -4.00 9.48 -8.29
CA ILE A 103 -3.03 10.44 -7.76
C ILE A 103 -2.49 9.96 -6.40
N LEU A 104 -3.37 9.53 -5.49
CA LEU A 104 -2.96 9.02 -4.18
C LEU A 104 -2.10 7.76 -4.29
N MET A 105 -2.46 6.83 -5.17
CA MET A 105 -1.67 5.64 -5.49
C MET A 105 -0.26 6.03 -5.93
N ILE A 106 -0.14 6.93 -6.92
CA ILE A 106 1.16 7.37 -7.44
C ILE A 106 1.98 8.07 -6.35
N ILE A 107 1.36 8.94 -5.53
CA ILE A 107 2.06 9.63 -4.44
C ILE A 107 2.61 8.62 -3.42
N PHE A 108 1.80 7.67 -2.96
CA PHE A 108 2.26 6.68 -1.99
C PHE A 108 3.31 5.74 -2.59
N GLY A 109 3.14 5.29 -3.82
CA GLY A 109 4.14 4.49 -4.53
C GLY A 109 5.46 5.24 -4.70
N ALA A 110 5.42 6.53 -5.06
CA ALA A 110 6.61 7.36 -5.20
C ALA A 110 7.31 7.58 -3.85
N ILE A 111 6.57 7.82 -2.76
CA ILE A 111 7.15 7.94 -1.42
C ILE A 111 7.85 6.62 -1.03
N ALA A 112 7.19 5.47 -1.22
CA ALA A 112 7.78 4.17 -0.93
C ALA A 112 9.05 3.93 -1.75
N LEU A 113 9.04 4.26 -3.04
CA LEU A 113 10.20 4.14 -3.93
C LEU A 113 11.36 5.03 -3.48
N ILE A 114 11.10 6.31 -3.20
CA ILE A 114 12.13 7.27 -2.77
C ILE A 114 12.76 6.82 -1.45
N LEU A 115 11.94 6.43 -0.47
CA LEU A 115 12.43 5.92 0.82
C LEU A 115 13.24 4.62 0.65
N GLY A 116 12.79 3.75 -0.26
CA GLY A 116 13.49 2.52 -0.61
C GLY A 116 14.87 2.78 -1.23
N LEU A 117 14.93 3.66 -2.24
CA LEU A 117 16.19 4.07 -2.86
C LEU A 117 17.13 4.72 -1.83
N PHE A 118 16.60 5.55 -0.94
CA PHE A 118 17.37 6.13 0.15
C PHE A 118 17.95 5.07 1.10
N LEU A 119 17.18 4.02 1.42
CA LEU A 119 17.64 2.90 2.23
C LEU A 119 18.81 2.15 1.55
N VAL A 120 18.69 1.86 0.26
CA VAL A 120 19.75 1.21 -0.55
C VAL A 120 21.03 2.03 -0.55
N ILE A 121 20.94 3.31 -0.91
CA ILE A 121 22.10 4.19 -1.05
C ILE A 121 22.80 4.37 0.30
N LYS A 122 22.03 4.59 1.38
CA LYS A 122 22.61 4.87 2.71
C LYS A 122 23.24 3.65 3.36
N TYR A 123 22.59 2.49 3.25
CA TYR A 123 23.01 1.28 3.96
C TYR A 123 23.70 0.25 3.06
N HIS A 124 23.93 0.58 1.80
CA HIS A 124 24.61 -0.27 0.81
C HIS A 124 23.96 -1.65 0.66
N TYR A 125 22.64 -1.73 0.90
CA TYR A 125 21.92 -2.97 0.65
C TYR A 125 21.91 -3.25 -0.86
N PRO A 126 22.07 -4.52 -1.27
CA PRO A 126 22.12 -4.86 -2.68
C PRO A 126 20.81 -4.44 -3.38
N ILE A 127 20.94 -3.75 -4.52
CA ILE A 127 19.81 -3.35 -5.37
C ILE A 127 18.96 -4.56 -5.83
N TRP A 128 19.53 -5.77 -5.75
CA TRP A 128 18.86 -7.04 -5.99
C TRP A 128 17.56 -7.21 -5.18
N PHE A 129 17.40 -6.54 -4.02
CA PHE A 129 16.13 -6.49 -3.28
C PHE A 129 14.95 -5.92 -4.09
N TYR A 130 15.21 -5.07 -5.09
CA TYR A 130 14.18 -4.49 -5.97
C TYR A 130 13.99 -5.28 -7.26
N ILE A 131 14.94 -6.15 -7.62
CA ILE A 131 14.95 -6.92 -8.87
C ILE A 131 14.42 -8.34 -8.64
N PHE A 132 14.50 -8.87 -7.41
CA PHE A 132 14.04 -10.22 -7.09
C PHE A 132 12.57 -10.51 -7.46
N PRO A 133 11.61 -9.57 -7.28
CA PRO A 133 10.22 -9.81 -7.73
C PRO A 133 10.08 -9.93 -9.25
N ILE A 134 11.07 -9.52 -10.02
CA ILE A 134 11.09 -9.61 -11.50
C ILE A 134 11.71 -10.95 -11.93
N LEU A 135 12.69 -11.47 -11.18
CA LEU A 135 13.40 -12.71 -11.50
C LEU A 135 12.67 -13.98 -11.03
N THR A 136 11.73 -13.88 -10.10
CA THR A 136 10.93 -15.04 -9.63
C THR A 136 9.61 -15.21 -10.39
N VAL A 137 9.31 -14.36 -11.39
CA VAL A 137 8.14 -14.52 -12.27
C VAL A 137 8.41 -15.53 -13.39
N ASP A 138 9.68 -15.90 -13.62
CA ASP A 138 10.08 -16.94 -14.59
C ASP A 138 10.35 -18.32 -13.96
N SER A 139 9.91 -18.57 -12.71
CA SER A 139 9.84 -19.93 -12.16
C SER A 139 8.40 -20.35 -11.92
N GLY A 140 7.56 -20.20 -12.94
CA GLY A 140 6.38 -21.03 -13.06
C GLY A 140 6.82 -22.43 -13.47
N ILE A 141 6.25 -23.46 -12.83
CA ILE A 141 6.14 -24.84 -13.35
C ILE A 141 7.47 -25.54 -13.67
#